data_AF-A0A534K0C1-F1
#
_entry.id   AF-A0A534K0C1-F1
#
_cell.length_a   1.000
_cell.length_b   1.000
_cell.length_c   1.000
_cell.angle_alpha   90.00
_cell.angle_beta   90.00
_cell.angle_gamma   90.00
#
_symmetry.space_group_name_H-M   'P 1'
#
loop_
_entity.id
_entity.type
_entity.pdbx_description
1 polymer ?
#
loop_
_entity_poly.entity_id
_entity_poly.type
_entity_poly.pdbx_seq_one_letter_code
_entity_poly.pdbx_strand_id
1 'polypeptide(L)'
;WLGYGERARFGMVINRMVASGELSGPIVITRDHLDAGSVASPYRETEGMRDRSDPIADWPILNALLNTAAGADLVAVHNGGGVGIGYSTHAGALVVCDGTEDAERRIERVLTTDPGMGVVRHADAGYEDAIRFAKDHDIRMPSLE
;
A
#
# COMPACT_ATOMS: atom_id res chain seq x y z
N TRP A 1 3.00 12.02 6.35
CA TRP A 1 2.48 11.01 5.42
C TRP A 1 3.55 10.79 4.36
N LEU A 2 3.93 9.54 4.11
CA LEU A 2 5.00 9.17 3.17
C LEU A 2 4.40 8.48 1.94
N GLY A 3 4.90 8.79 0.76
CA GLY A 3 4.47 8.23 -0.52
C GLY A 3 5.29 7.01 -0.97
N TYR A 4 5.11 6.63 -2.25
CA TYR A 4 5.91 5.60 -2.91
C TYR A 4 7.41 5.92 -2.83
N GLY A 5 8.25 4.91 -2.63
CA GLY A 5 9.70 5.05 -2.42
C GLY A 5 10.09 5.55 -1.03
N GLU A 6 9.43 6.60 -0.53
CA GLU A 6 9.68 7.14 0.81
C GLU A 6 9.37 6.13 1.92
N ARG A 7 8.26 5.39 1.80
CA ARG A 7 7.89 4.35 2.77
C ARG A 7 8.95 3.26 2.90
N ALA A 8 9.41 2.71 1.77
CA ALA A 8 10.46 1.68 1.76
C ALA A 8 11.76 2.20 2.36
N ARG A 9 12.19 3.42 1.98
CA ARG A 9 13.37 4.06 2.56
C ARG A 9 13.23 4.22 4.08
N PHE A 10 12.10 4.72 4.54
CA PHE A 10 11.83 4.90 5.97
C PHE A 10 11.89 3.57 6.73
N GLY A 11 11.21 2.53 6.24
CA GLY A 11 11.21 1.21 6.87
C GLY A 11 12.60 0.58 6.96
N MET A 12 13.41 0.69 5.91
CA MET A 12 14.80 0.19 5.94
C MET A 12 15.65 0.93 6.98
N VAL A 13 15.50 2.25 7.11
CA VAL A 13 16.22 3.02 8.15
C VAL A 13 15.80 2.55 9.54
N ILE A 14 14.50 2.40 9.80
CA ILE A 14 14.01 1.89 11.08
C ILE A 14 14.56 0.50 11.38
N ASN A 15 14.56 -0.41 10.40
CA ASN A 15 15.11 -1.76 10.59
C ASN A 15 16.60 -1.73 10.95
N ARG A 16 17.39 -0.87 10.31
CA ARG A 16 18.82 -0.69 10.63
C ARG A 16 19.04 -0.10 12.03
N MET A 17 18.19 0.83 12.44
CA MET A 17 18.25 1.39 13.80
C MET A 17 17.94 0.33 14.86
N VAL A 18 16.99 -0.59 14.59
CA VAL A 18 16.75 -1.77 15.46
C VAL A 18 17.96 -2.70 15.46
N ALA A 19 18.53 -3.01 14.30
CA ALA A 19 19.70 -3.88 14.18
C ALA A 19 20.94 -3.35 14.93
N SER A 20 21.16 -2.03 14.89
CA SER A 20 22.28 -1.36 15.56
C SER A 20 22.07 -1.17 17.08
N GLY A 21 20.86 -1.39 17.58
CA GLY A 21 20.49 -1.12 18.97
C GLY A 21 20.24 0.37 19.29
N GLU A 22 20.23 1.26 18.29
CA GLU A 22 19.76 2.65 18.47
C GLU A 22 18.29 2.69 18.91
N LEU A 23 17.48 1.78 18.37
CA LEU A 23 16.13 1.51 18.87
C LEU A 23 16.15 0.27 19.77
N SER A 24 15.56 0.37 20.96
CA SER A 24 15.66 -0.64 22.00
C SER A 24 14.86 -1.93 21.75
N GLY A 25 14.09 -2.01 20.66
CA GLY A 25 13.30 -3.19 20.32
C GLY A 25 12.60 -3.07 18.96
N PRO A 26 11.93 -4.14 18.51
CA PRO A 26 11.27 -4.18 17.21
C PRO A 26 10.18 -3.12 17.07
N ILE A 27 10.02 -2.60 15.84
CA ILE A 27 9.02 -1.59 15.50
C ILE A 27 8.05 -2.15 14.47
N VAL A 28 6.75 -1.94 14.69
CA VAL A 28 5.72 -2.25 13.68
C VAL A 28 5.49 -1.02 12.81
N ILE A 29 5.55 -1.20 11.49
CA ILE A 29 5.11 -0.21 10.51
C ILE A 29 3.79 -0.68 9.93
N THR A 30 2.78 0.16 10.02
CA THR A 30 1.42 -0.10 9.53
C THR A 30 0.79 1.21 9.04
N ARG A 31 -0.45 1.12 8.55
CA ARG A 31 -1.30 2.24 8.16
C ARG A 31 -2.77 1.92 8.45
N ASP A 32 -3.62 2.94 8.36
CA ASP A 32 -5.05 2.73 8.22
C ASP A 32 -5.36 2.00 6.89
N HIS A 33 -6.53 1.37 6.79
CA HIS A 33 -7.04 0.81 5.56
C HIS A 33 -7.45 1.90 4.54
N LEU A 34 -7.62 3.15 5.00
CA LEU A 34 -7.71 4.33 4.14
C LEU A 34 -6.32 4.67 3.60
N ASP A 35 -6.02 4.19 2.39
CA ASP A 35 -4.81 4.53 1.65
C ASP A 35 -5.04 4.35 0.14
N ALA A 36 -4.16 4.94 -0.68
CA ALA A 36 -4.39 5.13 -2.12
C ALA A 36 -4.71 3.85 -2.90
N GLY A 37 -4.19 2.69 -2.48
CA GLY A 37 -4.39 1.41 -3.17
C GLY A 37 -5.27 0.40 -2.45
N SER A 38 -5.80 0.74 -1.27
CA SER A 38 -6.26 -0.27 -0.31
C SER A 38 -7.73 -0.17 0.08
N VAL A 39 -8.52 0.66 -0.59
CA VAL A 39 -9.94 0.82 -0.30
C VAL A 39 -10.75 1.07 -1.57
N ALA A 40 -11.92 0.44 -1.62
CA ALA A 40 -13.03 0.82 -2.49
C ALA A 40 -14.19 1.25 -1.59
N SER A 41 -14.58 2.52 -1.69
CA SER A 41 -15.68 3.12 -0.91
C SER A 41 -16.31 4.27 -1.72
N PRO A 42 -17.40 4.00 -2.47
CA PRO A 42 -18.02 4.97 -3.39
C PRO A 42 -18.61 6.23 -2.75
N TYR A 43 -18.73 6.26 -1.42
CA TYR A 43 -19.28 7.38 -0.66
C TYR A 43 -18.20 8.07 0.19
N ARG A 44 -16.92 7.78 -0.10
CA ARG A 44 -15.77 8.33 0.61
C ARG A 44 -14.51 8.31 -0.28
N GLU A 45 -13.62 7.34 -0.13
CA GLU A 45 -12.29 7.38 -0.78
C GLU A 45 -12.30 7.22 -2.30
N THR A 46 -13.31 6.54 -2.83
CA THR A 46 -13.43 6.30 -4.28
C THR A 46 -14.65 6.98 -4.86
N GLU A 47 -15.21 7.98 -4.16
CA GLU A 47 -16.31 8.80 -4.65
C GLU A 47 -15.83 9.67 -5.82
N GLY A 48 -16.54 9.58 -6.96
CA GLY A 48 -16.30 10.45 -8.11
C GLY A 48 -14.97 10.18 -8.81
N MET A 49 -14.54 8.91 -8.89
CA MET A 49 -13.36 8.56 -9.68
C MET A 49 -13.52 9.07 -11.12
N ARG A 50 -12.43 9.57 -11.73
CA ARG A 50 -12.44 10.20 -13.06
C ARG A 50 -13.10 9.34 -14.14
N ASP A 51 -12.88 8.03 -14.09
CA ASP A 51 -13.43 7.03 -15.01
C ASP A 51 -14.73 6.36 -14.50
N ARG A 52 -15.23 6.78 -13.33
CA ARG A 52 -16.40 6.22 -12.62
C ARG A 52 -16.20 4.78 -12.13
N SER A 53 -14.96 4.37 -11.88
CA SER A 53 -14.61 3.08 -11.27
C SER A 53 -14.91 2.99 -9.77
N ASP A 54 -15.70 3.89 -9.21
CA ASP A 54 -16.00 4.06 -7.79
C ASP A 54 -16.25 2.73 -7.04
N PRO A 55 -17.12 1.80 -7.52
CA PRO A 55 -17.45 0.58 -6.78
C PRO A 55 -16.51 -0.60 -7.04
N ILE A 56 -15.45 -0.45 -7.86
CA ILE A 56 -14.55 -1.56 -8.20
C ILE A 56 -13.72 -1.96 -6.97
N ALA A 57 -14.07 -3.10 -6.38
CA ALA A 57 -13.45 -3.65 -5.17
C ALA A 57 -12.27 -4.61 -5.45
N ASP A 58 -11.87 -4.80 -6.71
CA ASP A 58 -10.74 -5.65 -7.05
C ASP A 58 -9.42 -5.11 -6.47
N TRP A 59 -9.23 -3.79 -6.49
CA TRP A 59 -8.02 -3.12 -6.02
C TRP A 59 -7.65 -3.42 -4.55
N PRO A 60 -8.53 -3.24 -3.55
CA PRO A 60 -8.20 -3.60 -2.17
C PRO A 60 -7.94 -5.11 -1.99
N ILE A 61 -8.59 -5.99 -2.77
CA ILE A 61 -8.33 -7.44 -2.73
C ILE A 61 -6.93 -7.73 -3.28
N LEU A 62 -6.57 -7.13 -4.43
CA LEU A 62 -5.23 -7.23 -5.02
C LEU A 62 -4.16 -6.63 -4.12
N ASN A 63 -4.44 -5.54 -3.40
CA ASN A 63 -3.53 -4.98 -2.40
C ASN A 63 -3.22 -6.01 -1.30
N ALA A 64 -4.24 -6.68 -0.75
CA ALA A 64 -4.05 -7.72 0.26
C ALA A 64 -3.24 -8.91 -0.28
N LEU A 65 -3.58 -9.41 -1.48
CA LEU A 65 -2.89 -10.54 -2.10
C LEU A 65 -1.43 -10.20 -2.41
N LEU A 66 -1.17 -9.00 -2.95
CA LEU A 66 0.18 -8.56 -3.27
C LEU A 66 1.02 -8.34 -2.01
N ASN A 67 0.47 -7.76 -0.95
CA ASN A 67 1.18 -7.59 0.32
C ASN A 67 1.46 -8.95 0.99
N THR A 68 0.55 -9.91 0.87
CA THR A 68 0.78 -11.30 1.29
C THR A 68 1.97 -11.90 0.54
N ALA A 69 1.99 -11.77 -0.79
CA ALA A 69 3.07 -12.28 -1.63
C ALA A 69 4.41 -11.55 -1.41
N ALA A 70 4.38 -10.25 -1.11
CA ALA A 70 5.56 -9.44 -0.84
C ALA A 70 6.24 -9.79 0.49
N GLY A 71 5.47 -10.34 1.44
CA GLY A 71 5.95 -10.83 2.74
C GLY A 71 5.54 -9.96 3.93
N ALA A 72 4.35 -9.36 3.91
CA ALA A 72 3.81 -8.66 5.07
C ALA A 72 3.58 -9.63 6.25
N ASP A 73 3.83 -9.16 7.48
CA ASP A 73 3.72 -10.00 8.69
C ASP A 73 2.26 -10.22 9.12
N LEU A 74 1.38 -9.28 8.79
CA LEU A 74 -0.08 -9.44 8.90
C LEU A 74 -0.76 -8.70 7.75
N VAL A 75 -1.77 -9.35 7.17
CA VAL A 75 -2.66 -8.79 6.16
C VAL A 75 -4.11 -9.00 6.61
N ALA A 76 -4.94 -7.96 6.46
CA ALA A 76 -6.35 -8.00 6.82
C ALA A 76 -7.22 -7.48 5.68
N VAL A 77 -8.33 -8.17 5.40
CA VAL A 77 -9.37 -7.73 4.47
C VAL A 77 -10.65 -7.54 5.25
N HIS A 78 -11.23 -6.34 5.19
CA HIS A 78 -12.40 -5.96 5.96
C HIS A 78 -13.50 -5.39 5.05
N ASN A 79 -14.73 -5.43 5.56
CA ASN A 79 -15.91 -4.82 4.95
C ASN A 79 -16.52 -3.76 5.89
N GLY A 80 -16.95 -2.65 5.30
CA GLY A 80 -17.81 -1.67 5.95
C GLY A 80 -17.13 -0.75 6.97
N GLY A 81 -15.80 -0.74 7.04
CA GLY A 81 -15.06 0.22 7.84
C GLY A 81 -15.39 1.65 7.44
N GLY A 82 -15.69 2.48 8.43
CA GLY A 82 -16.01 3.90 8.26
C GLY A 82 -17.42 4.20 7.76
N VAL A 83 -17.86 3.54 6.69
CA VAL A 83 -19.12 3.85 5.98
C VAL A 83 -20.25 2.84 6.21
N GLY A 84 -19.99 1.77 6.98
CA GLY A 84 -20.99 0.76 7.32
C GLY A 84 -21.04 -0.45 6.37
N ILE A 85 -21.71 -1.51 6.81
CA ILE A 85 -21.78 -2.81 6.12
C ILE A 85 -22.25 -2.65 4.67
N GLY A 86 -21.51 -3.25 3.74
CA GLY A 86 -21.84 -3.23 2.31
C GLY A 86 -21.37 -1.99 1.54
N TYR A 87 -20.82 -0.98 2.21
CA TYR A 87 -20.42 0.29 1.58
C TYR A 87 -18.92 0.46 1.33
N SER A 88 -18.09 -0.44 1.85
CA SER A 88 -16.65 -0.44 1.57
C SER A 88 -16.03 -1.84 1.64
N THR A 89 -15.01 -2.06 0.83
CA THR A 89 -14.09 -3.19 0.90
C THR A 89 -12.68 -2.63 0.98
N HIS A 90 -11.89 -3.05 1.95
CA HIS A 90 -10.59 -2.44 2.20
C HIS A 90 -9.59 -3.39 2.86
N ALA A 91 -8.30 -3.13 2.63
CA ALA A 91 -7.19 -3.95 3.07
C ALA A 91 -6.19 -3.17 3.93
N GLY A 92 -5.63 -3.87 4.91
CA GLY A 92 -4.58 -3.39 5.78
C GLY A 92 -3.41 -4.37 5.77
N ALA A 93 -2.21 -3.84 5.95
CA ALA A 93 -1.00 -4.65 6.06
C ALA A 93 -0.03 -3.98 7.03
N LEU A 94 0.81 -4.78 7.65
CA LEU A 94 1.93 -4.31 8.47
C LEU A 94 3.19 -5.15 8.24
N VAL A 95 4.32 -4.55 8.56
CA VAL A 95 5.62 -5.22 8.64
C VAL A 95 6.28 -4.96 9.98
N VAL A 96 7.02 -5.94 10.48
CA VAL A 96 7.82 -5.86 11.69
C VAL A 96 9.28 -5.59 11.31
N CYS A 97 9.81 -4.47 11.78
CA CYS A 97 11.22 -4.14 11.73
C CYS A 97 11.91 -4.75 12.96
N ASP A 98 12.42 -5.97 12.83
CA ASP A 98 13.09 -6.71 13.91
C ASP A 98 14.63 -6.66 13.83
N GLY A 99 15.18 -5.92 12.87
CA GLY A 99 16.61 -5.75 12.65
C GLY A 99 17.27 -6.84 11.81
N THR A 100 16.53 -7.85 11.35
CA THR A 100 17.09 -8.93 10.53
C THR A 100 17.20 -8.54 9.05
N GLU A 101 18.13 -9.17 8.33
CA GLU A 101 18.25 -9.03 6.87
C GLU A 101 17.02 -9.58 6.12
N ASP A 102 16.35 -10.60 6.69
CA ASP A 102 15.11 -11.13 6.12
C ASP A 102 13.99 -10.09 6.22
N ALA A 103 13.83 -9.46 7.38
CA ALA A 103 12.89 -8.35 7.54
C ALA A 103 13.21 -7.19 6.59
N GLU A 104 14.48 -6.80 6.41
CA GLU A 104 14.85 -5.71 5.48
C GLU A 104 14.34 -5.99 4.05
N ARG A 105 14.49 -7.24 3.58
CA ARG A 105 13.98 -7.68 2.26
C ARG A 105 12.46 -7.66 2.18
N ARG A 106 11.74 -8.08 3.22
CA ARG A 106 10.26 -8.04 3.26
C ARG A 106 9.76 -6.60 3.29
N ILE A 107 10.38 -5.75 4.13
CA ILE A 107 10.06 -4.33 4.29
C ILE A 107 10.21 -3.59 2.96
N GLU A 108 11.33 -3.78 2.26
CA GLU A 108 11.56 -3.15 0.95
C GLU A 108 10.45 -3.51 -0.03
N ARG A 109 10.11 -4.80 -0.15
CA ARG A 109 9.06 -5.25 -1.08
C ARG A 109 7.69 -4.73 -0.69
N VAL A 110 7.25 -4.96 0.55
CA VAL A 110 5.89 -4.60 1.01
C VAL A 110 5.68 -3.09 0.95
N LEU A 111 6.64 -2.30 1.44
CA LEU A 111 6.53 -0.84 1.43
C LEU A 111 6.79 -0.21 0.04
N THR A 112 7.11 -1.02 -0.96
CA THR A 112 7.11 -0.63 -2.38
C THR A 112 5.79 -1.01 -3.04
N THR A 113 5.34 -2.26 -2.88
CA THR A 113 4.13 -2.78 -3.53
C THR A 113 2.86 -2.15 -2.98
N ASP A 114 2.79 -1.89 -1.67
CA ASP A 114 1.62 -1.34 -1.01
C ASP A 114 1.25 0.06 -1.53
N PRO A 115 2.13 1.08 -1.47
CA PRO A 115 1.84 2.37 -2.11
C PRO A 115 1.84 2.28 -3.64
N GLY A 116 2.58 1.34 -4.23
CA GLY A 116 2.63 1.13 -5.68
C GLY A 116 1.27 0.75 -6.27
N MET A 117 0.50 -0.08 -5.55
CA MET A 117 -0.88 -0.41 -5.91
C MET A 117 -1.76 0.85 -6.02
N GLY A 118 -1.55 1.83 -5.15
CA GLY A 118 -2.26 3.10 -5.19
C GLY A 118 -1.93 3.92 -6.44
N VAL A 119 -0.66 3.95 -6.84
CA VAL A 119 -0.26 4.62 -8.09
C VAL A 119 -0.89 3.93 -9.29
N VAL A 120 -0.77 2.60 -9.39
CA VAL A 120 -1.32 1.82 -10.51
C VAL A 120 -2.83 2.00 -10.61
N ARG A 121 -3.57 1.89 -9.49
CA ARG A 121 -5.02 2.09 -9.45
C ARG A 121 -5.46 3.45 -10.01
N HIS A 122 -4.79 4.53 -9.59
CA HIS A 122 -5.15 5.87 -10.03
C HIS A 122 -4.67 6.15 -11.46
N ALA A 123 -3.56 5.56 -11.88
CA ALA A 123 -3.12 5.65 -13.26
C ALA A 123 -4.11 4.95 -14.20
N ASP A 124 -4.64 3.80 -13.79
CA ASP A 124 -5.65 3.04 -14.53
C ASP A 124 -6.96 3.84 -14.69
N ALA A 125 -7.39 4.52 -13.62
CA ALA A 125 -8.53 5.44 -13.66
C ALA A 125 -8.29 6.74 -14.46
N GLY A 126 -7.11 6.90 -15.10
CA GLY A 126 -6.82 7.99 -16.01
C GLY A 126 -6.35 9.30 -15.35
N TYR A 127 -5.88 9.26 -14.10
CA TYR A 127 -5.29 10.43 -13.46
C TYR A 127 -3.89 10.71 -14.01
N GLU A 128 -3.72 11.85 -14.71
CA GLU A 128 -2.48 12.22 -15.41
C GLU A 128 -1.25 12.27 -14.49
N ASP A 129 -1.43 12.74 -13.25
CA ASP A 129 -0.35 12.78 -12.27
C ASP A 129 0.12 11.38 -11.86
N ALA A 130 -0.81 10.42 -11.72
CA ALA A 130 -0.47 9.03 -11.39
C ALA A 130 0.20 8.33 -12.58
N ILE A 131 -0.27 8.57 -13.80
CA ILE A 131 0.36 8.06 -15.03
C ILE A 131 1.79 8.58 -15.16
N ARG A 132 1.99 9.89 -14.98
CA ARG A 132 3.31 10.51 -15.02
C ARG A 132 4.21 9.94 -13.91
N PHE A 133 3.69 9.85 -12.69
CA PHE A 133 4.43 9.29 -11.55
C PHE A 133 4.87 7.85 -11.81
N ALA A 134 4.00 7.00 -12.35
CA ALA A 134 4.31 5.62 -12.69
C ALA A 134 5.47 5.53 -13.70
N LYS A 135 5.45 6.37 -14.73
CA LYS A 135 6.52 6.44 -15.74
C LYS A 135 7.84 6.95 -15.14
N ASP A 136 7.79 8.03 -14.36
CA ASP A 136 8.98 8.65 -13.77
C ASP A 136 9.69 7.75 -12.75
N HIS A 137 8.99 6.75 -12.20
CA HIS A 137 9.51 5.82 -11.18
C HIS A 137 9.58 4.36 -11.67
N ASP A 138 9.48 4.12 -12.98
CA ASP A 138 9.55 2.79 -13.60
C ASP A 138 8.60 1.75 -12.97
N ILE A 139 7.41 2.18 -12.56
CA ILE A 139 6.38 1.28 -12.05
C ILE A 139 5.80 0.49 -13.22
N ARG A 140 6.05 -0.82 -13.22
CA ARG A 140 5.60 -1.73 -14.28
C ARG A 140 4.08 -1.85 -14.29
N MET A 141 3.48 -1.33 -15.35
CA MET A 141 2.04 -1.35 -15.57
C MET A 141 1.81 -1.72 -17.04
N PRO A 142 1.42 -2.97 -17.36
CA PRO A 142 1.32 -3.45 -18.74
C PRO A 142 0.40 -2.63 -19.67
N SER A 143 -0.56 -1.89 -19.12
CA SER A 143 -1.44 -1.00 -19.89
C SER A 143 -0.82 0.36 -20.25
N LEU A 144 0.33 0.71 -19.68
CA LEU A 144 1.08 1.95 -19.95
C LEU A 144 2.43 1.72 -20.66
N GLU A 145 2.79 0.46 -20.93
CA GLU A 145 3.96 0.06 -21.71
C GLU A 145 3.75 0.25 -23.23
#